data_AF-A0A957GPC5-F1
#
_entry.id   AF-A0A957GPC5-F1
#
_cell.length_a   1.000
_cell.length_b   1.000
_cell.length_c   1.000
_cell.angle_alpha   90.00
_cell.angle_beta   90.00
_cell.angle_gamma   90.00
#
_symmetry.space_group_name_H-M   'P 1'
#
loop_
_entity.id
_entity.type
_entity.pdbx_description
1 polymer ?
#
loop_
_entity_poly.entity_id
_entity_poly.type
_entity_poly.pdbx_seq_one_letter_code
_entity_poly.pdbx_strand_id
1 'polypeptide(L)'
;METVNLVLDIVLLMVGIWMIFVVRSSGLGGVMGRAFNAIVVGAAILGLAHLLETLMFEFLGLSADINETVHRIFILAGFIAMIFGFQALGSLKSLRA
;
A
#
# COMPACT_ATOMS: atom_id res chain seq x y z
N MET A 1 -6.86 -16.79 16.70
CA MET A 1 -5.76 -16.19 15.90
C MET A 1 -6.32 -15.42 14.72
N GLU A 2 -7.24 -16.02 13.95
CA GLU A 2 -7.98 -15.37 12.85
C GLU A 2 -8.58 -14.00 13.19
N THR A 3 -9.35 -13.88 14.28
CA THR A 3 -9.93 -12.58 14.70
C THR A 3 -8.87 -11.50 14.98
N VAL A 4 -7.69 -11.89 15.46
CA VAL A 4 -6.59 -10.94 15.72
C VAL A 4 -5.98 -10.48 14.41
N ASN A 5 -5.76 -11.40 13.45
CA ASN A 5 -5.26 -11.07 12.12
C ASN A 5 -6.23 -10.12 11.39
N LEU A 6 -7.53 -10.42 11.41
CA LEU A 6 -8.55 -9.56 10.80
C LEU A 6 -8.53 -8.13 11.39
N VAL A 7 -8.43 -8.00 12.72
CA VAL A 7 -8.34 -6.69 13.37
C VAL A 7 -7.06 -5.95 12.96
N LEU A 8 -5.92 -6.66 12.93
CA LEU A 8 -4.64 -6.08 12.51
C LEU A 8 -4.68 -5.62 11.05
N ASP A 9 -5.32 -6.38 10.16
CA ASP A 9 -5.45 -6.03 8.73
C ASP A 9 -6.32 -4.80 8.53
N ILE A 10 -7.43 -4.69 9.28
CA ILE A 10 -8.28 -3.50 9.29
C ILE A 10 -7.46 -2.29 9.75
N VAL A 11 -6.71 -2.42 10.85
CA VAL A 11 -5.86 -1.34 11.36
C VAL A 11 -4.79 -0.97 10.34
N LEU A 12 -4.16 -1.95 9.69
CA LEU A 12 -3.13 -1.73 8.67
C LEU A 12 -3.68 -0.93 7.48
N LEU A 13 -4.85 -1.30 6.97
CA LEU A 13 -5.54 -0.56 5.92
C LEU A 13 -5.88 0.87 6.36
N MET A 14 -6.42 1.04 7.57
CA MET A 14 -6.75 2.35 8.12
C MET A 14 -5.52 3.25 8.26
N VAL A 15 -4.39 2.71 8.71
CA VAL A 15 -3.11 3.42 8.77
C VAL A 15 -2.64 3.80 7.36
N GLY A 16 -2.70 2.89 6.39
CA GLY A 16 -2.36 3.19 5.00
C GLY A 16 -3.20 4.32 4.40
N ILE A 17 -4.51 4.32 4.66
CA ILE A 17 -5.42 5.40 4.25
C ILE A 17 -5.05 6.70 4.97
N TRP A 18 -4.77 6.66 6.27
CA TRP A 18 -4.36 7.83 7.05
C TRP A 18 -3.08 8.48 6.50
N MET A 19 -2.10 7.68 6.05
CA MET A 19 -0.89 8.20 5.42
C MET A 19 -1.18 9.05 4.17
N ILE A 20 -2.20 8.68 3.37
CA ILE A 20 -2.63 9.48 2.22
C ILE A 20 -3.12 10.86 2.67
N PHE A 21 -3.92 10.91 3.73
CA PHE A 21 -4.39 12.18 4.31
C PHE A 21 -3.24 13.03 4.82
N VAL A 22 -2.30 12.44 5.57
CA VAL A 22 -1.12 13.13 6.12
C VAL A 22 -0.28 13.75 5.01
N VAL A 23 0.00 13.00 3.94
CA VAL A 23 0.77 13.53 2.79
C VAL A 23 0.02 14.66 2.11
N ARG A 24 -1.29 14.52 1.88
CA ARG A 24 -2.09 15.58 1.27
C ARG A 24 -2.20 16.84 2.13
N SER A 25 -2.26 16.69 3.46
CA SER A 25 -2.33 17.83 4.39
C SER A 25 -0.98 18.51 4.65
N SER A 26 0.14 17.84 4.36
CA SER A 26 1.49 18.36 4.64
C SER A 26 1.94 19.53 3.77
N GLY A 27 1.11 20.00 2.82
CA GLY A 27 1.45 21.13 1.95
C GLY A 27 2.58 20.83 0.95
N LEU A 28 2.99 19.57 0.81
CA LEU A 28 4.00 19.13 -0.15
C LEU A 28 3.45 19.30 -1.57
N GLY A 29 3.90 20.36 -2.25
CA GLY A 29 3.58 20.63 -3.65
C GLY A 29 4.53 19.94 -4.63
N GLY A 30 4.20 20.06 -5.92
CA GLY A 30 5.10 19.71 -7.02
C GLY A 30 5.46 18.21 -7.10
N VAL A 31 6.69 17.93 -7.51
CA VAL A 31 7.20 16.56 -7.70
C VAL A 31 7.25 15.80 -6.37
N MET A 32 7.63 16.47 -5.28
CA MET A 32 7.75 15.84 -3.96
C MET A 32 6.39 15.36 -3.45
N GLY A 33 5.35 16.19 -3.55
CA GLY A 33 3.98 15.79 -3.19
C GLY A 33 3.47 14.62 -4.00
N ARG A 34 3.66 14.63 -5.33
CA ARG A 34 3.27 13.51 -6.21
C ARG A 34 4.01 12.22 -5.87
N ALA A 35 5.31 12.32 -5.60
CA ALA A 35 6.16 11.20 -5.27
C ALA A 35 5.74 10.55 -3.94
N PHE A 36 5.59 11.35 -2.88
CA PHE A 36 5.08 10.86 -1.60
C PHE A 36 3.67 10.28 -1.73
N ASN A 37 2.78 10.92 -2.49
CA ASN A 37 1.43 10.41 -2.71
C ASN A 37 1.45 9.02 -3.40
N ALA A 38 2.34 8.79 -4.37
CA ALA A 38 2.51 7.48 -4.98
C ALA A 38 3.03 6.42 -3.97
N ILE A 39 3.99 6.78 -3.12
CA ILE A 39 4.51 5.90 -2.06
C ILE A 39 3.40 5.49 -1.09
N VAL A 40 2.62 6.45 -0.59
CA VAL A 40 1.57 6.16 0.41
C VAL A 40 0.36 5.45 -0.20
N VAL A 41 0.04 5.69 -1.47
CA VAL A 41 -0.95 4.88 -2.19
C VAL A 41 -0.45 3.43 -2.32
N GLY A 42 0.83 3.22 -2.63
CA GLY A 42 1.43 1.88 -2.62
C GLY A 42 1.33 1.21 -1.25
N ALA A 43 1.63 1.93 -0.17
CA ALA A 43 1.48 1.42 1.20
C ALA A 43 0.03 1.05 1.55
N ALA A 44 -0.95 1.85 1.11
CA ALA A 44 -2.37 1.54 1.30
C ALA A 44 -2.80 0.28 0.52
N ILE A 45 -2.28 0.07 -0.69
CA ILE A 45 -2.51 -1.16 -1.46
C ILE A 45 -1.92 -2.38 -0.73
N LEU A 46 -0.72 -2.25 -0.14
CA LEU A 46 -0.13 -3.31 0.67
C LEU A 46 -1.01 -3.67 1.87
N GLY A 47 -1.53 -2.67 2.59
CA GLY A 47 -2.48 -2.91 3.68
C GLY A 47 -3.78 -3.58 3.23
N LEU A 48 -4.31 -3.17 2.08
CA LEU A 48 -5.49 -3.79 1.47
C LEU A 48 -5.22 -5.27 1.08
N ALA A 49 -4.02 -5.60 0.63
CA ALA A 49 -3.66 -6.96 0.21
C ALA A 49 -3.82 -7.98 1.36
N HIS A 50 -3.47 -7.60 2.59
CA HIS A 50 -3.64 -8.43 3.77
C HIS A 50 -5.11 -8.61 4.12
N LEU A 51 -5.88 -7.51 4.15
CA LEU A 51 -7.32 -7.60 4.41
C LEU A 51 -8.04 -8.47 3.38
N LEU A 52 -7.68 -8.34 2.10
CA LEU A 52 -8.25 -9.18 1.04
C LEU A 52 -7.89 -10.66 1.24
N GLU A 53 -6.65 -10.98 1.60
CA GLU A 53 -6.23 -12.36 1.88
C GLU A 53 -7.06 -13.02 2.98
N THR A 54 -7.26 -12.31 4.10
CA THR A 54 -8.10 -12.77 5.21
C THR A 54 -9.55 -12.94 4.77
N LEU A 55 -10.11 -11.96 4.04
CA LEU A 55 -11.50 -12.03 3.59
C LEU A 55 -11.76 -13.12 2.54
N MET A 56 -10.83 -13.30 1.60
CA MET A 56 -10.93 -14.30 0.54
C MET A 56 -10.82 -15.72 1.10
N PHE A 57 -10.00 -15.93 2.13
CA PHE A 57 -9.90 -17.19 2.82
C PHE A 57 -11.14 -17.48 3.67
N GLU A 58 -11.53 -16.54 4.55
CA GLU A 58 -12.60 -16.75 5.53
C GLU A 58 -14.01 -16.72 4.93
N PHE A 59 -14.29 -15.84 3.96
CA PHE A 59 -15.65 -15.62 3.46
C PHE A 59 -15.92 -16.22 2.07
N LEU A 60 -14.90 -16.35 1.22
CA LEU A 60 -15.04 -16.93 -0.12
C LEU A 60 -14.59 -18.40 -0.19
N GLY A 61 -13.93 -18.91 0.86
CA GLY A 61 -13.50 -20.30 0.95
C GLY A 61 -12.54 -20.71 -0.18
N LEU A 62 -11.75 -19.76 -0.69
CA LEU A 62 -10.77 -20.04 -1.73
C LEU A 62 -9.69 -21.00 -1.20
N SER A 63 -9.15 -21.82 -2.10
CA SER A 63 -8.00 -22.66 -1.76
C SER A 63 -6.80 -21.79 -1.36
N ALA A 64 -5.98 -22.31 -0.45
CA ALA A 64 -4.79 -21.62 0.05
C ALA A 64 -3.89 -21.13 -1.09
N ASP A 65 -3.65 -21.98 -2.10
CA ASP A 65 -2.79 -21.66 -3.24
C ASP A 65 -3.30 -20.47 -4.06
N ILE A 66 -4.62 -20.40 -4.33
CA ILE A 66 -5.22 -19.31 -5.09
C ILE A 66 -5.19 -18.03 -4.26
N ASN A 67 -5.53 -18.11 -2.98
CA ASN A 67 -5.54 -16.97 -2.08
C ASN A 67 -4.15 -16.33 -1.98
N GLU A 68 -3.13 -17.15 -1.74
CA GLU A 68 -1.74 -16.71 -1.66
C GLU A 68 -1.27 -16.08 -2.98
N THR A 69 -1.64 -16.67 -4.13
CA THR A 69 -1.31 -16.14 -5.44
C THR A 69 -1.91 -14.75 -5.65
N VAL A 70 -3.19 -14.57 -5.32
CA VAL A 70 -3.87 -13.28 -5.45
C VAL A 70 -3.26 -12.26 -4.50
N HIS A 71 -3.02 -12.63 -3.23
CA HIS A 71 -2.35 -11.78 -2.25
C HIS A 71 -1.00 -11.25 -2.76
N ARG A 72 -0.16 -12.13 -3.33
CA ARG A 72 1.15 -11.77 -3.92
C ARG A 72 1.03 -10.79 -5.10
N ILE A 73 -0.02 -10.90 -5.92
CA ILE A 73 -0.26 -9.97 -7.03
C ILE A 73 -0.55 -8.56 -6.50
N PHE A 74 -1.39 -8.44 -5.46
CA PHE A 74 -1.68 -7.15 -4.83
C PHE A 74 -0.43 -6.56 -4.14
N ILE A 75 0.35 -7.40 -3.46
CA ILE A 75 1.63 -6.98 -2.88
C ILE A 75 2.58 -6.43 -3.96
N LEU A 76 2.72 -7.15 -5.08
CA LEU A 76 3.56 -6.72 -6.19
C LEU A 76 3.10 -5.36 -6.76
N ALA A 77 1.79 -5.17 -6.94
CA ALA A 77 1.23 -3.90 -7.39
C ALA A 77 1.54 -2.76 -6.40
N GLY A 78 1.44 -3.01 -5.10
CA GLY A 78 1.82 -2.05 -4.05
C GLY A 78 3.29 -1.64 -4.14
N PHE A 79 4.20 -2.60 -4.28
CA PHE A 79 5.63 -2.31 -4.45
C PHE A 79 5.93 -1.54 -5.74
N ILE A 80 5.28 -1.88 -6.86
CA ILE A 80 5.43 -1.15 -8.13
C ILE A 80 5.02 0.32 -7.96
N ALA A 81 3.90 0.60 -7.28
CA ALA A 81 3.47 1.97 -6.99
C ALA A 81 4.51 2.74 -6.15
N MET A 82 5.10 2.08 -5.14
CA MET A 82 6.16 2.66 -4.32
C MET A 82 7.43 2.96 -5.14
N ILE A 83 7.84 2.06 -6.04
CA ILE A 83 9.01 2.27 -6.92
C ILE A 83 8.85 3.55 -7.72
N PHE A 84 7.70 3.78 -8.34
CA PHE A 84 7.46 5.02 -9.10
C PHE A 84 7.56 6.27 -8.21
N GLY A 85 7.05 6.20 -6.99
CA GLY A 85 7.20 7.27 -6.02
C GLY A 85 8.66 7.55 -5.64
N PHE A 86 9.44 6.51 -5.35
CA PHE A 86 10.87 6.67 -5.04
C PHE A 86 11.69 7.17 -6.23
N GLN A 87 11.40 6.71 -7.45
CA GLN A 87 12.04 7.20 -8.67
C GLN A 87 11.80 8.70 -8.87
N ALA A 88 10.57 9.18 -8.59
CA ALA A 88 10.24 10.59 -8.64
C ALA A 88 10.96 11.42 -7.57
N LEU A 89 11.29 10.85 -6.40
CA LEU A 89 12.17 11.51 -5.42
C LEU A 89 13.64 11.53 -5.89
N GLY A 90 14.11 10.45 -6.52
CA GLY A 90 15.47 10.34 -7.02
C GLY A 90 15.82 11.40 -8.08
N SER A 91 14.88 11.71 -8.97
CA SER A 91 15.07 12.75 -10.00
C SER A 91 15.19 14.17 -9.43
N LEU A 92 14.76 14.41 -8.19
CA LEU A 92 14.98 15.70 -7.52
C LEU A 92 16.44 15.89 -7.10
N LYS A 93 17.16 14.79 -6.81
CA LYS A 93 18.57 14.86 -6.39
C LYS A 93 19.48 15.20 -7.57
N SER A 94 19.15 14.76 -8.78
CA SER A 94 19.93 15.09 -10.00
C SER A 94 19.78 16.54 -10.46
N LEU A 95 18.78 17.29 -9.97
CA LEU A 95 18.59 18.71 -10.30
C LEU A 95 19.38 19.65 -9.36
N ARG A 96 19.97 19.13 -8.28
CA ARG A 96 20.73 19.91 -7.28
C ARG A 96 22.24 19.62 -7.30
N ALA A 97 22.69 18.72 -8.16
CA ALA A 97 24.11 18.37 -8.38
C ALA A 97 24.61 19.09 -9.63
#